data_AF-A0A7X4HFP0-F1
#
_entry.id   AF-A0A7X4HFP0-F1
#
_cell.length_a   1.000
_cell.length_b   1.000
_cell.length_c   1.000
_cell.angle_alpha   90.00
_cell.angle_beta   90.00
_cell.angle_gamma   90.00
#
_symmetry.space_group_name_H-M   'P 1'
#
loop_
_entity.id
_entity.type
_entity.pdbx_description
1 polymer ?
#
loop_
_entity_poly.entity_id
_entity_poly.type
_entity_poly.pdbx_seq_one_letter_code
_entity_poly.pdbx_strand_id
1 'polypeptide(L)'
;MNATHFFIASVNVRYWPSMKYLAIISLGLAIASAAFGQEGYWKDAKGNPAPETEARRSLNGLGGSLLVTSDVDWREKWDTPSNTVPHFNEAKTVAKGKQVFVLTFFANPKLTADGRANLTCDLDVIRPDGTTSIHQTDIVCFQGILKGSPYNMYLSAPVLGFTGEVSDPAGTWTVRVSLKDNLRNSVLRLKTSFILK
;
A
#
# COMPACT_ATOMS: atom_id res chain seq x y z
N MET A 1 65.02 31.33 -9.68
CA MET A 1 65.17 30.07 -8.91
C MET A 1 65.26 28.92 -9.90
N ASN A 2 66.40 28.25 -9.89
CA ASN A 2 66.81 26.99 -10.53
C ASN A 2 66.36 26.60 -11.94
N ALA A 3 67.39 26.55 -12.80
CA ALA A 3 67.50 25.82 -14.04
C ALA A 3 67.48 24.29 -13.85
N THR A 4 67.03 23.52 -14.85
CA THR A 4 67.76 22.34 -15.36
C THR A 4 67.33 21.97 -16.78
N HIS A 5 68.27 21.35 -17.49
CA HIS A 5 68.42 21.15 -18.93
C HIS A 5 67.73 19.90 -19.53
N PHE A 6 67.80 19.89 -20.86
CA PHE A 6 67.43 18.93 -21.92
C PHE A 6 67.82 17.44 -21.79
N PHE A 7 66.96 16.60 -22.41
CA PHE A 7 67.12 15.38 -23.27
C PHE A 7 68.10 14.23 -22.91
N ILE A 8 67.63 12.97 -23.11
CA ILE A 8 68.09 11.99 -24.14
C ILE A 8 67.20 10.72 -24.10
N ALA A 9 67.14 10.03 -25.25
CA ALA A 9 66.22 8.97 -25.66
C ALA A 9 66.60 7.52 -25.27
N SER A 10 65.55 6.66 -25.30
CA SER A 10 65.45 5.27 -25.79
C SER A 10 66.50 4.20 -25.43
N VAL A 11 66.07 3.06 -24.86
CA VAL A 11 66.41 1.67 -25.30
C VAL A 11 65.26 0.73 -24.94
N ASN A 12 65.18 -0.37 -25.67
CA ASN A 12 64.05 -1.23 -26.04
C ASN A 12 64.21 -2.65 -25.40
N VAL A 13 63.24 -3.55 -25.65
CA VAL A 13 63.28 -5.04 -25.50
C VAL A 13 63.24 -5.59 -24.04
N ARG A 14 62.68 -6.76 -23.65
CA ARG A 14 62.23 -8.01 -24.33
C ARG A 14 61.31 -8.84 -23.41
N TYR A 15 60.43 -9.62 -24.05
CA TYR A 15 59.51 -10.65 -23.53
C TYR A 15 60.19 -11.79 -22.71
N TRP A 16 59.45 -12.41 -21.75
CA TRP A 16 58.96 -13.82 -21.72
C TRP A 16 58.51 -14.27 -20.27
N PRO A 17 57.96 -15.48 -20.01
CA PRO A 17 56.71 -16.13 -20.44
C PRO A 17 55.71 -16.37 -19.29
N SER A 18 54.52 -16.80 -19.68
CA SER A 18 53.49 -17.49 -18.89
C SER A 18 53.95 -18.72 -18.09
N MET A 19 53.50 -18.87 -16.83
CA MET A 19 53.04 -20.17 -16.29
C MET A 19 52.14 -20.00 -15.06
N LYS A 20 51.13 -20.86 -15.02
CA LYS A 20 50.01 -21.02 -14.08
C LYS A 20 50.48 -21.33 -12.65
N TYR A 21 49.71 -20.98 -11.61
CA TYR A 21 49.26 -21.88 -10.52
C TYR A 21 48.39 -21.14 -9.47
N LEU A 22 47.41 -21.91 -8.99
CA LEU A 22 46.33 -21.69 -8.04
C LEU A 22 46.64 -20.86 -6.77
N ALA A 23 45.64 -20.10 -6.29
CA ALA A 23 45.16 -20.21 -4.91
C ALA A 23 43.76 -19.58 -4.74
N ILE A 24 42.81 -20.41 -4.31
CA ILE A 24 41.42 -20.09 -3.98
C ILE A 24 41.41 -19.40 -2.61
N ILE A 25 40.84 -18.19 -2.52
CA ILE A 25 40.39 -17.62 -1.24
C ILE A 25 38.91 -17.31 -1.38
N SER A 26 38.09 -18.28 -1.02
CA SER A 26 36.65 -18.12 -0.83
C SER A 26 36.41 -17.28 0.42
N LEU A 27 36.42 -15.96 0.28
CA LEU A 27 35.98 -15.06 1.33
C LEU A 27 34.45 -15.17 1.44
N GLY A 28 33.99 -15.97 2.40
CA GLY A 28 32.58 -16.10 2.75
C GLY A 28 32.03 -14.77 3.23
N LEU A 29 31.45 -14.00 2.30
CA LEU A 29 30.70 -12.80 2.61
C LEU A 29 29.39 -13.25 3.26
N ALA A 30 29.34 -13.21 4.59
CA ALA A 30 28.10 -13.37 5.34
C ALA A 30 27.11 -12.30 4.84
N ILE A 31 26.11 -12.74 4.09
CA ILE A 31 24.96 -11.91 3.75
C ILE A 31 24.21 -11.72 5.07
N ALA A 32 24.60 -10.71 5.84
CA ALA A 32 23.74 -10.14 6.85
C ALA A 32 22.53 -9.60 6.09
N SER A 33 21.45 -10.37 6.05
CA SER A 33 20.16 -9.88 5.64
C SER A 33 19.83 -8.74 6.60
N ALA A 34 20.12 -7.50 6.19
CA ALA A 34 19.48 -6.34 6.77
C ALA A 34 17.98 -6.57 6.55
N ALA A 35 17.31 -7.09 7.57
CA ALA A 35 15.89 -6.90 7.71
C ALA A 35 15.74 -5.39 7.78
N PHE A 36 15.48 -4.75 6.64
CA PHE A 36 14.95 -3.41 6.60
C PHE A 36 13.63 -3.49 7.37
N GLY A 37 13.71 -3.20 8.67
CA GLY A 37 12.54 -3.01 9.49
C GLY A 37 11.74 -1.91 8.81
N GLN A 38 10.64 -2.31 8.19
CA GLN A 38 9.58 -1.39 7.84
C GLN A 38 9.18 -0.76 9.17
N GLU A 39 9.66 0.45 9.46
CA GLU A 39 9.10 1.24 10.55
C GLU A 39 7.60 1.34 10.23
N GLY A 40 6.81 0.56 10.97
CA GLY A 40 5.40 0.36 10.68
C GLY A 40 4.70 1.69 10.75
N TYR A 41 4.37 2.25 9.59
CA TYR A 41 3.48 3.42 9.47
C TYR A 41 2.16 3.17 10.22
N TRP A 42 1.74 1.91 10.26
CA TRP A 42 0.56 1.44 10.96
C TRP A 42 0.85 1.10 12.42
N LYS A 43 -0.07 1.47 13.29
CA LYS A 43 -0.06 1.10 14.70
C LYS A 43 -1.37 0.40 15.07
N ASP A 44 -1.30 -0.52 16.02
CA ASP A 44 -2.48 -1.11 16.64
C ASP A 44 -3.11 -0.15 17.66
N ALA A 45 -4.23 -0.57 18.28
CA ALA A 45 -4.92 0.23 19.29
C ALA A 45 -4.08 0.50 20.57
N LYS A 46 -2.99 -0.25 20.79
CA LYS A 46 -2.05 -0.09 21.91
C LYS A 46 -0.83 0.74 21.52
N GLY A 47 -0.78 1.22 20.27
CA GLY A 47 0.34 2.01 19.74
C GLY A 47 1.53 1.17 19.25
N ASN A 48 1.44 -0.16 19.25
CA ASN A 48 2.51 -1.02 18.73
C ASN A 48 2.53 -0.99 17.20
N PRO A 49 3.69 -1.15 16.56
CA PRO A 49 3.76 -1.32 15.11
C PRO A 49 2.87 -2.46 14.64
N ALA A 50 2.01 -2.18 13.67
CA ALA A 50 1.15 -3.16 13.03
C ALA A 50 1.75 -3.52 11.65
N PRO A 51 1.83 -4.82 11.31
CA PRO A 51 2.39 -5.23 10.02
C PRO A 51 1.50 -4.78 8.87
N GLU A 52 2.13 -4.55 7.71
CA GLU A 52 1.41 -4.40 6.46
C GLU A 52 0.73 -5.71 6.06
N THR A 53 -0.41 -5.58 5.38
CA THR A 53 -1.18 -6.67 4.78
C THR A 53 -1.67 -6.21 3.40
N GLU A 54 -2.21 -7.12 2.58
CA GLU A 54 -2.83 -6.71 1.32
C GLU A 54 -4.02 -5.76 1.52
N ALA A 55 -4.71 -5.86 2.66
CA ALA A 55 -5.82 -4.99 3.01
C ALA A 55 -5.37 -3.68 3.68
N ARG A 56 -4.14 -3.58 4.21
CA ARG A 56 -3.64 -2.40 4.94
C ARG A 56 -2.16 -2.21 4.71
N ARG A 57 -1.78 -1.15 3.99
CA ARG A 57 -0.39 -0.88 3.65
C ARG A 57 -0.16 0.58 3.29
N SER A 58 1.09 0.93 3.07
CA SER A 58 1.52 2.27 2.70
C SER A 58 2.39 2.26 1.45
N LEU A 59 2.42 3.38 0.72
CA LEU A 59 3.29 3.60 -0.43
C LEU A 59 3.61 5.09 -0.54
N ASN A 60 4.89 5.44 -0.57
CA ASN A 60 5.36 6.82 -0.74
C ASN A 60 4.71 7.82 0.25
N GLY A 61 4.42 7.36 1.47
CA GLY A 61 3.79 8.13 2.53
C GLY A 61 2.26 8.09 2.55
N LEU A 62 1.58 7.66 1.48
CA LEU A 62 0.14 7.41 1.51
C LEU A 62 -0.13 6.10 2.25
N GLY A 63 -0.96 6.12 3.28
CA GLY A 63 -1.51 4.92 3.90
C GLY A 63 -2.92 4.64 3.40
N GLY A 64 -3.27 3.37 3.23
CA GLY A 64 -4.64 2.94 2.98
C GLY A 64 -5.00 1.62 3.67
N SER A 65 -6.28 1.46 3.99
CA SER A 65 -6.83 0.23 4.60
C SER A 65 -8.21 -0.08 4.04
N LEU A 66 -8.52 -1.35 3.82
CA LEU A 66 -9.85 -1.87 3.52
C LEU A 66 -10.40 -2.63 4.72
N LEU A 67 -11.67 -2.42 5.02
CA LEU A 67 -12.40 -3.16 6.03
C LEU A 67 -13.76 -3.56 5.46
N VAL A 68 -14.08 -4.85 5.58
CA VAL A 68 -15.40 -5.39 5.22
C VAL A 68 -16.18 -5.56 6.51
N THR A 69 -17.40 -5.04 6.60
CA THR A 69 -18.23 -5.13 7.80
C THR A 69 -19.70 -5.39 7.46
N SER A 70 -20.41 -6.09 8.34
CA SER A 70 -21.87 -6.23 8.29
C SER A 70 -22.59 -5.27 9.24
N ASP A 71 -21.85 -4.33 9.84
CA ASP A 71 -22.38 -3.32 10.73
C ASP A 71 -23.24 -2.33 9.94
N VAL A 72 -24.57 -2.44 10.04
CA VAL A 72 -25.51 -1.51 9.41
C VAL A 72 -25.41 -0.09 9.98
N ASP A 73 -24.90 0.02 11.21
CA ASP A 73 -24.63 1.23 11.97
C ASP A 73 -23.20 1.76 11.75
N TRP A 74 -22.46 1.28 10.74
CA TRP A 74 -21.07 1.71 10.48
C TRP A 74 -20.94 3.24 10.41
N ARG A 75 -21.95 3.92 9.87
CA ARG A 75 -21.92 5.38 9.70
C ARG A 75 -22.02 6.09 11.05
N GLU A 76 -22.91 5.64 11.92
CA GLU A 76 -23.06 6.17 13.27
C GLU A 76 -21.76 5.97 14.08
N LYS A 77 -21.15 4.79 13.97
CA LYS A 77 -19.84 4.50 14.57
C LYS A 77 -18.76 5.45 14.06
N TRP A 78 -18.71 5.69 12.75
CA TRP A 78 -17.70 6.56 12.14
C TRP A 78 -17.87 8.04 12.47
N ASP A 79 -19.11 8.54 12.50
CA ASP A 79 -19.43 9.96 12.74
C ASP A 79 -19.34 10.35 14.24
N THR A 80 -18.68 9.54 15.05
CA THR A 80 -18.38 9.85 16.45
C THR A 80 -17.31 10.95 16.58
N PRO A 81 -17.24 11.67 17.72
CA PRO A 81 -16.22 12.68 17.95
C PRO A 81 -14.80 12.12 17.80
N SER A 82 -13.84 12.93 17.36
CA SER A 82 -12.48 12.49 17.02
C SER A 82 -11.65 11.92 18.19
N ASN A 83 -12.11 12.07 19.43
CA ASN A 83 -11.52 11.42 20.61
C ASN A 83 -12.07 10.01 20.86
N THR A 84 -13.00 9.55 20.03
CA THR A 84 -13.59 8.21 20.07
C THR A 84 -12.97 7.36 18.97
N VAL A 85 -12.53 6.15 19.33
CA VAL A 85 -12.04 5.18 18.34
C VAL A 85 -13.23 4.36 17.85
N PRO A 86 -13.61 4.45 16.56
CA PRO A 86 -14.72 3.65 16.04
C PRO A 86 -14.33 2.17 16.00
N HIS A 87 -15.25 1.31 16.46
CA HIS A 87 -15.09 -0.14 16.44
C HIS A 87 -16.04 -0.77 15.43
N PHE A 88 -15.48 -1.53 14.49
CA PHE A 88 -16.23 -2.25 13.46
C PHE A 88 -16.06 -3.76 13.61
N ASN A 89 -17.14 -4.52 13.44
CA ASN A 89 -17.04 -5.97 13.33
C ASN A 89 -16.64 -6.34 11.90
N GLU A 90 -15.46 -6.93 11.75
CA GLU A 90 -15.01 -7.39 10.43
C GLU A 90 -15.80 -8.63 9.98
N ALA A 91 -16.39 -8.55 8.79
CA ALA A 91 -17.19 -9.63 8.21
C ALA A 91 -16.33 -10.48 7.28
N LYS A 92 -15.92 -11.66 7.75
CA LYS A 92 -15.23 -12.68 6.95
C LYS A 92 -16.18 -13.58 6.17
N THR A 93 -17.41 -13.69 6.64
CA THR A 93 -18.45 -14.51 6.02
C THR A 93 -19.78 -13.78 6.11
N VAL A 94 -20.50 -13.74 5.00
CA VAL A 94 -21.77 -13.02 4.84
C VAL A 94 -22.79 -14.03 4.30
N ALA A 95 -23.97 -14.04 4.89
CA ALA A 95 -25.08 -14.85 4.39
C ALA A 95 -25.76 -14.15 3.21
N LYS A 96 -26.28 -14.90 2.25
CA LYS A 96 -27.18 -14.36 1.21
C LYS A 96 -28.35 -13.58 1.82
N GLY A 97 -28.76 -12.51 1.15
CA GLY A 97 -29.77 -11.55 1.60
C GLY A 97 -29.31 -10.65 2.74
N LYS A 98 -28.05 -10.74 3.19
CA LYS A 98 -27.47 -9.82 4.18
C LYS A 98 -26.56 -8.81 3.51
N GLN A 99 -26.59 -7.60 4.06
CA GLN A 99 -25.78 -6.49 3.59
C GLN A 99 -24.37 -6.58 4.17
N VAL A 100 -23.41 -6.14 3.36
CA VAL A 100 -22.03 -5.92 3.73
C VAL A 100 -21.57 -4.58 3.18
N PHE A 101 -20.69 -3.93 3.91
CA PHE A 101 -20.11 -2.64 3.56
C PHE A 101 -18.61 -2.79 3.45
N VAL A 102 -18.02 -2.21 2.40
CA VAL A 102 -16.57 -2.07 2.26
C VAL A 102 -16.21 -0.62 2.56
N LEU A 103 -15.52 -0.44 3.67
CA LEU A 103 -14.98 0.84 4.10
C LEU A 103 -13.53 0.94 3.60
N THR A 104 -13.27 1.98 2.81
CA THR A 104 -11.90 2.32 2.37
C THR A 104 -11.42 3.48 3.20
N PHE A 105 -10.30 3.31 3.90
CA PHE A 105 -9.67 4.36 4.68
C PHE A 105 -8.36 4.80 4.05
N PHE A 106 -7.98 6.05 4.28
CA PHE A 106 -6.71 6.61 3.88
C PHE A 106 -6.09 7.48 4.97
N ALA A 107 -4.77 7.64 4.91
CA ALA A 107 -4.01 8.53 5.77
C ALA A 107 -2.83 9.14 4.99
N ASN A 108 -2.45 10.35 5.37
CA ASN A 108 -1.35 11.14 4.82
C ASN A 108 -1.38 11.30 3.29
N PRO A 109 -2.50 11.75 2.71
CA PRO A 109 -2.52 12.13 1.30
C PRO A 109 -1.57 13.31 1.08
N LYS A 110 -1.02 13.44 -0.12
CA LYS A 110 -0.32 14.66 -0.50
C LYS A 110 -1.35 15.79 -0.51
N LEU A 111 -0.95 16.93 0.04
CA LEU A 111 -1.76 18.14 0.09
C LEU A 111 -1.16 19.21 -0.83
N THR A 112 -2.03 20.04 -1.40
CA THR A 112 -1.67 21.33 -1.98
C THR A 112 -1.25 22.32 -0.89
N ALA A 113 -0.74 23.50 -1.29
CA ALA A 113 -0.34 24.56 -0.36
C ALA A 113 -1.51 25.08 0.50
N ASP A 114 -2.73 25.04 -0.02
CA ASP A 114 -3.98 25.40 0.68
C ASP A 114 -4.61 24.22 1.43
N GLY A 115 -3.90 23.11 1.61
CA GLY A 115 -4.32 21.99 2.43
C GLY A 115 -5.37 21.07 1.80
N ARG A 116 -5.49 21.06 0.46
CA ARG A 116 -6.44 20.21 -0.27
C ARG A 116 -5.82 18.88 -0.67
N ALA A 117 -6.56 17.80 -0.49
CA ALA A 117 -6.25 16.49 -1.05
C ALA A 117 -7.06 16.25 -2.34
N ASN A 118 -6.50 15.42 -3.21
CA ASN A 118 -7.16 14.94 -4.43
C ASN A 118 -6.85 13.44 -4.60
N LEU A 119 -7.79 12.61 -4.18
CA LEU A 119 -7.74 11.17 -4.28
C LEU A 119 -8.86 10.66 -5.19
N THR A 120 -8.49 9.80 -6.14
CA THR A 120 -9.44 8.99 -6.91
C THR A 120 -9.22 7.51 -6.62
N CYS A 121 -10.20 6.66 -6.94
CA CYS A 121 -10.03 5.22 -6.84
C CYS A 121 -10.52 4.48 -8.07
N ASP A 122 -9.94 3.30 -8.27
CA ASP A 122 -10.63 2.22 -9.00
C ASP A 122 -11.14 1.20 -7.99
N LEU A 123 -12.36 0.72 -8.18
CA LEU A 123 -13.03 -0.27 -7.33
C LEU A 123 -13.45 -1.47 -8.19
N ASP A 124 -12.99 -2.65 -7.78
CA ASP A 124 -13.41 -3.93 -8.35
C ASP A 124 -13.98 -4.85 -7.26
N VAL A 125 -15.17 -5.40 -7.51
CA VAL A 125 -15.71 -6.52 -6.73
C VAL A 125 -15.80 -7.72 -7.66
N ILE A 126 -15.03 -8.76 -7.36
CA ILE A 126 -14.83 -9.93 -8.19
C ILE A 126 -15.53 -11.12 -7.55
N ARG A 127 -16.38 -11.79 -8.32
CA ARG A 127 -17.12 -12.99 -7.92
C ARG A 127 -16.19 -14.20 -7.82
N PRO A 128 -16.61 -15.30 -7.15
CA PRO A 128 -15.85 -16.54 -7.06
C PRO A 128 -15.52 -17.17 -8.42
N ASP A 129 -16.36 -16.96 -9.43
CA ASP A 129 -16.15 -17.45 -10.81
C ASP A 129 -15.17 -16.58 -11.62
N GLY A 130 -14.64 -15.51 -11.03
CA GLY A 130 -13.72 -14.57 -11.66
C GLY A 130 -14.39 -13.45 -12.45
N THR A 131 -15.72 -13.44 -12.58
CA THR A 131 -16.45 -12.33 -13.22
C THR A 131 -16.50 -11.11 -12.31
N THR A 132 -16.62 -9.93 -12.92
CA THR A 132 -16.70 -8.68 -12.16
C THR A 132 -18.15 -8.33 -11.84
N SER A 133 -18.44 -8.06 -10.56
CA SER A 133 -19.73 -7.58 -10.08
C SER A 133 -19.82 -6.07 -10.06
N ILE A 134 -18.74 -5.39 -9.66
CA ILE A 134 -18.63 -3.94 -9.67
C ILE A 134 -17.30 -3.62 -10.32
N HIS A 135 -17.31 -2.75 -11.31
CA HIS A 135 -16.13 -2.17 -11.94
C HIS A 135 -16.34 -0.67 -12.05
N GLN A 136 -15.59 0.10 -11.28
CA GLN A 136 -15.62 1.56 -11.31
C GLN A 136 -14.20 2.08 -11.38
N THR A 137 -13.95 3.05 -12.25
CA THR A 137 -12.61 3.61 -12.46
C THR A 137 -12.64 5.11 -12.27
N ASP A 138 -11.55 5.66 -11.73
CA ASP A 138 -11.34 7.10 -11.54
C ASP A 138 -12.47 7.83 -10.79
N ILE A 139 -13.15 7.13 -9.88
CA ILE A 139 -14.17 7.75 -9.05
C ILE A 139 -13.51 8.62 -7.98
N VAL A 140 -14.18 9.70 -7.58
CA VAL A 140 -13.67 10.60 -6.54
C VAL A 140 -13.74 9.90 -5.19
N CYS A 141 -12.58 9.71 -4.58
CA CYS A 141 -12.43 9.09 -3.27
C CYS A 141 -12.36 10.11 -2.13
N PHE A 142 -11.64 11.20 -2.38
CA PHE A 142 -11.68 12.39 -1.55
C PHE A 142 -11.20 13.58 -2.38
N GLN A 143 -11.95 14.68 -2.36
CA GLN A 143 -11.50 15.92 -2.99
C GLN A 143 -11.95 17.11 -2.17
N GLY A 144 -11.00 17.88 -1.66
CA GLY A 144 -11.31 19.04 -0.82
C GLY A 144 -10.25 19.35 0.21
N ILE A 145 -10.54 20.34 1.06
CA ILE A 145 -9.69 20.71 2.20
C ILE A 145 -9.72 19.56 3.21
N LEU A 146 -8.55 19.05 3.57
CA LEU A 146 -8.43 18.05 4.62
C LEU A 146 -8.47 18.73 5.98
N LYS A 147 -9.49 18.43 6.80
CA LYS A 147 -9.62 18.99 8.15
C LYS A 147 -8.84 18.14 9.16
N GLY A 148 -7.97 18.78 9.94
CA GLY A 148 -7.16 18.11 10.96
C GLY A 148 -5.81 17.63 10.45
N SER A 149 -5.13 16.79 11.23
CA SER A 149 -3.79 16.28 10.88
C SER A 149 -3.87 15.33 9.69
N PRO A 150 -3.03 15.45 8.65
CA PRO A 150 -3.03 14.52 7.53
C PRO A 150 -2.73 13.08 7.95
N TYR A 151 -2.08 12.87 9.09
CA TYR A 151 -1.76 11.55 9.62
C TYR A 151 -2.93 10.85 10.33
N ASN A 152 -4.06 11.53 10.49
CA ASN A 152 -5.29 10.89 10.98
C ASN A 152 -5.80 9.87 9.94
N MET A 153 -6.64 8.96 10.40
CA MET A 153 -7.41 8.10 9.52
C MET A 153 -8.62 8.87 8.97
N TYR A 154 -8.84 8.79 7.67
CA TYR A 154 -9.99 9.36 6.98
C TYR A 154 -10.75 8.25 6.25
N LEU A 155 -12.07 8.36 6.22
CA LEU A 155 -12.92 7.49 5.40
C LEU A 155 -13.04 8.07 3.99
N SER A 156 -12.79 7.24 3.00
CA SER A 156 -13.00 7.56 1.58
C SER A 156 -14.47 7.43 1.21
N ALA A 157 -14.92 8.24 0.25
CA ALA A 157 -16.12 7.96 -0.53
C ALA A 157 -15.76 7.13 -1.78
N PRO A 158 -16.73 6.51 -2.48
CA PRO A 158 -17.98 6.03 -1.89
C PRO A 158 -17.69 4.86 -0.93
N VAL A 159 -18.58 4.67 0.05
CA VAL A 159 -18.67 3.40 0.76
C VAL A 159 -19.45 2.42 -0.11
N LEU A 160 -18.85 1.27 -0.41
CA LEU A 160 -19.55 0.24 -1.18
C LEU A 160 -20.48 -0.55 -0.26
N GLY A 161 -21.78 -0.50 -0.54
CA GLY A 161 -22.75 -1.43 0.02
C GLY A 161 -23.05 -2.54 -0.97
N PHE A 162 -23.08 -3.78 -0.51
CA PHE A 162 -23.43 -4.96 -1.31
C PHE A 162 -24.37 -5.87 -0.53
N THR A 163 -25.37 -6.43 -1.19
CA THR A 163 -26.21 -7.49 -0.66
C THR A 163 -26.06 -8.69 -1.59
N GLY A 164 -25.63 -9.83 -1.05
CA GLY A 164 -25.48 -11.04 -1.87
C GLY A 164 -26.83 -11.63 -2.18
N GLU A 165 -27.24 -11.63 -3.45
CA GLU A 165 -28.55 -12.09 -3.88
C GLU A 165 -28.64 -13.63 -3.91
N VAL A 166 -29.86 -14.17 -3.98
CA VAL A 166 -30.06 -15.63 -4.03
C VAL A 166 -29.34 -16.26 -5.22
N SER A 167 -29.34 -15.57 -6.36
CA SER A 167 -28.66 -15.98 -7.60
C SER A 167 -27.15 -15.80 -7.58
N ASP A 168 -26.59 -15.07 -6.62
CA ASP A 168 -25.16 -14.83 -6.58
C ASP A 168 -24.38 -16.11 -6.24
N PRO A 169 -23.21 -16.34 -6.87
CA PRO A 169 -22.36 -17.48 -6.58
C PRO A 169 -21.85 -17.45 -5.13
N ALA A 170 -22.03 -18.55 -4.42
CA ALA A 170 -21.40 -18.76 -3.13
C ALA A 170 -19.89 -18.96 -3.28
N GLY A 171 -19.12 -18.57 -2.27
CA GLY A 171 -17.67 -18.70 -2.25
C GLY A 171 -16.96 -17.39 -1.93
N THR A 172 -15.68 -17.30 -2.29
CA THR A 172 -14.83 -16.15 -1.97
C THR A 172 -15.06 -15.01 -2.96
N TRP A 173 -15.61 -13.91 -2.47
CA TRP A 173 -15.69 -12.64 -3.18
C TRP A 173 -14.47 -11.80 -2.83
N THR A 174 -13.84 -11.20 -3.85
CA THR A 174 -12.63 -10.38 -3.69
C THR A 174 -12.95 -8.93 -3.97
N VAL A 175 -12.50 -8.04 -3.10
CA VAL A 175 -12.60 -6.59 -3.31
C VAL A 175 -11.19 -6.04 -3.53
N ARG A 176 -11.02 -5.28 -4.61
CA ARG A 176 -9.77 -4.58 -4.92
C ARG A 176 -10.05 -3.09 -5.00
N VAL A 177 -9.14 -2.31 -4.43
CA VAL A 177 -9.18 -0.85 -4.48
C VAL A 177 -7.81 -0.35 -4.91
N SER A 178 -7.77 0.44 -5.97
CA SER A 178 -6.58 1.21 -6.36
C SER A 178 -6.77 2.64 -5.89
N LEU A 179 -6.24 3.00 -4.73
CA LEU A 179 -6.29 4.37 -4.20
C LEU A 179 -5.19 5.21 -4.86
N LYS A 180 -5.59 6.21 -5.64
CA LYS A 180 -4.71 7.08 -6.42
C LYS A 180 -4.58 8.43 -5.73
N ASP A 181 -3.36 8.79 -5.36
CA ASP A 181 -3.04 10.14 -4.91
C ASP A 181 -2.56 10.95 -6.12
N ASN A 182 -3.45 11.82 -6.61
CA ASN A 182 -3.25 12.54 -7.87
C ASN A 182 -2.21 13.66 -7.75
N LEU A 183 -1.92 14.13 -6.53
CA LEU A 183 -0.88 15.14 -6.29
C LEU A 183 0.50 14.49 -6.13
N ARG A 184 0.53 13.24 -5.66
CA ARG A 184 1.76 12.44 -5.50
C ARG A 184 2.08 11.58 -6.73
N ASN A 185 1.14 11.39 -7.65
CA ASN A 185 1.22 10.45 -8.77
C ASN A 185 1.53 9.01 -8.32
N SER A 186 0.91 8.57 -7.22
CA SER A 186 1.10 7.23 -6.66
C SER A 186 -0.19 6.44 -6.59
N VAL A 187 -0.12 5.14 -6.87
CA VAL A 187 -1.25 4.22 -6.83
C VAL A 187 -1.00 3.14 -5.77
N LEU A 188 -1.74 3.23 -4.67
CA LEU A 188 -1.74 2.24 -3.60
C LEU A 188 -2.81 1.19 -3.88
N ARG A 189 -2.40 -0.06 -4.11
CA ARG A 189 -3.31 -1.17 -4.36
C ARG A 189 -3.60 -1.92 -3.07
N LEU A 190 -4.89 -2.04 -2.76
CA LEU A 190 -5.41 -2.76 -1.60
C LEU A 190 -6.32 -3.90 -2.07
N LYS A 191 -6.35 -4.98 -1.29
CA LYS A 191 -7.18 -6.15 -1.57
C LYS A 191 -7.69 -6.76 -0.26
N THR A 192 -8.96 -7.14 -0.25
CA THR A 192 -9.58 -7.92 0.81
C THR A 192 -10.58 -8.91 0.23
N SER A 193 -11.15 -9.78 1.06
CA SER A 193 -12.15 -10.77 0.64
C SER A 193 -13.12 -11.13 1.75
N PHE A 194 -14.28 -11.65 1.35
CA PHE A 194 -15.25 -12.26 2.25
C PHE A 194 -15.88 -13.48 1.57
N ILE A 195 -16.41 -14.40 2.36
CA ILE A 195 -17.12 -15.58 1.86
C ILE A 195 -18.62 -15.29 1.83
N LEU A 196 -19.27 -15.40 0.66
CA LEU A 196 -20.73 -15.41 0.55
C LEU A 196 -21.25 -16.86 0.66
N LYS A 197 -22.23 -17.10 1.53
CA LYS A 197 -22.86 -18.42 1.71
C LYS A 197 -24.38 -18.36 1.80
#